data_AF-A0A9E0UGI4-F1
#
_entry.id   AF-A0A9E0UGI4-F1
#
_cell.length_a   1.000
_cell.length_b   1.000
_cell.length_c   1.000
_cell.angle_alpha   90.00
_cell.angle_beta   90.00
_cell.angle_gamma   90.00
#
_symmetry.space_group_name_H-M   'P 1'
#
loop_
_entity.id
_entity.type
_entity.pdbx_description
1 polymer ?
#
loop_
_entity_poly.entity_id
_entity_poly.type
_entity_poly.pdbx_seq_one_letter_code
_entity_poly.pdbx_strand_id
1 'polypeptide(L)'
;MTTATHTELQQIAEQAAAYIARLNGECDTFQIDGATLSAVIAYEAETDEDRDDYWTGPAWWAGRETVSVEGVYNEDGDNDTEAAEWLAKRLN
;
A
#
# COMPACT_ATOMS: atom_id res chain seq x y z
N MET A 1 -19.91 8.60 1.57
CA MET A 1 -19.57 7.18 1.39
C MET A 1 -20.75 6.27 1.71
N THR A 2 -21.10 5.30 0.85
CA THR A 2 -22.15 4.30 1.13
C THR A 2 -21.55 3.03 1.78
N THR A 3 -22.37 2.19 2.41
CA THR A 3 -21.92 0.93 3.03
C THR A 3 -21.27 -0.02 2.01
N ALA A 4 -21.74 0.00 0.75
CA ALA A 4 -21.15 -0.77 -0.34
C ALA A 4 -19.73 -0.28 -0.67
N THR A 5 -19.57 1.03 -0.87
CA THR A 5 -18.28 1.69 -1.12
C THR A 5 -17.26 1.39 0.00
N HIS A 6 -17.70 1.42 1.26
CA HIS A 6 -16.83 1.09 2.40
C HIS A 6 -16.38 -0.38 2.39
N THR A 7 -17.28 -1.30 2.04
CA THR A 7 -16.96 -2.74 1.98
C THR A 7 -15.98 -3.04 0.85
N GLU A 8 -16.14 -2.39 -0.32
CA GLU A 8 -15.19 -2.50 -1.41
C GLU A 8 -13.81 -1.95 -1.04
N LEU A 9 -13.75 -0.76 -0.43
CA LEU A 9 -12.48 -0.18 0.04
C LEU A 9 -11.76 -1.09 1.04
N GLN A 10 -12.51 -1.75 1.91
CA GLN A 10 -11.95 -2.70 2.86
C GLN A 10 -11.33 -3.91 2.15
N GLN A 11 -12.01 -4.46 1.13
CA GLN A 11 -11.46 -5.55 0.32
C GLN A 11 -10.21 -5.13 -0.45
N ILE A 12 -10.21 -3.93 -1.06
CA ILE A 12 -9.05 -3.37 -1.75
C ILE A 12 -7.87 -3.25 -0.79
N ALA A 13 -8.09 -2.75 0.43
CA ALA A 13 -7.05 -2.64 1.45
C ALA A 13 -6.49 -4.01 1.86
N GLU A 14 -7.34 -5.02 2.03
CA GLU A 14 -6.92 -6.39 2.35
C GLU A 14 -6.10 -7.01 1.22
N GLN A 15 -6.51 -6.82 -0.04
CA GLN A 15 -5.75 -7.28 -1.19
C GLN A 15 -4.40 -6.58 -1.32
N ALA A 16 -4.36 -5.26 -1.08
CA ALA A 16 -3.14 -4.48 -1.11
C ALA A 16 -2.15 -4.94 -0.04
N ALA A 17 -2.61 -5.11 1.20
CA ALA A 17 -1.78 -5.64 2.29
C ALA A 17 -1.28 -7.06 1.99
N ALA A 18 -2.13 -7.92 1.42
CA ALA A 18 -1.73 -9.28 1.02
C ALA A 18 -0.71 -9.27 -0.13
N TYR A 19 -0.80 -8.31 -1.05
CA TYR A 19 0.16 -8.15 -2.15
C TYR A 19 1.51 -7.63 -1.62
N ILE A 20 1.49 -6.61 -0.77
CA ILE A 20 2.68 -6.09 -0.07
C ILE A 20 3.39 -7.20 0.73
N ALA A 21 2.63 -7.99 1.49
CA ALA A 21 3.18 -9.13 2.22
C ALA A 21 3.81 -10.19 1.31
N ARG A 22 3.41 -10.28 0.04
CA ARG A 22 4.04 -11.15 -0.97
C ARG A 22 5.27 -10.54 -1.62
N LEU A 23 5.36 -9.21 -1.70
CA LEU A 23 6.53 -8.49 -2.23
C LEU A 23 7.77 -8.69 -1.35
N ASN A 24 7.60 -9.01 -0.06
CA ASN A 24 8.68 -9.41 0.86
C ASN A 24 9.89 -8.46 0.82
N GLY A 25 9.62 -7.15 0.77
CA GLY A 25 10.64 -6.10 0.68
C GLY A 25 11.02 -5.64 -0.73
N GLU A 26 10.27 -6.03 -1.76
CA GLU A 26 10.42 -5.50 -3.12
C GLU A 26 9.55 -4.24 -3.31
N CYS A 27 10.12 -3.15 -3.83
CA CYS A 27 9.36 -1.95 -4.16
C CYS A 27 8.55 -2.16 -5.45
N ASP A 28 7.25 -1.88 -5.39
CA ASP A 28 6.33 -2.04 -6.52
C ASP A 28 5.17 -1.05 -6.42
N THR A 29 4.68 -0.59 -7.57
CA THR A 29 3.48 0.25 -7.65
C THR A 29 2.41 -0.52 -8.40
N PHE A 30 1.29 -0.79 -7.75
CA PHE A 30 0.23 -1.62 -8.29
C PHE A 30 -1.14 -0.95 -8.13
N GLN A 31 -2.04 -1.29 -9.06
CA GLN A 31 -3.43 -0.87 -9.02
C GLN A 31 -4.30 -2.06 -8.63
N ILE A 32 -5.23 -1.83 -7.70
CA ILE A 32 -6.26 -2.79 -7.33
C ILE A 32 -7.60 -2.25 -7.80
N ASP A 33 -8.19 -2.98 -8.75
CA ASP A 33 -9.51 -2.72 -9.29
C ASP A 33 -10.57 -3.45 -8.44
N GLY A 34 -11.44 -2.66 -7.82
CA GLY A 34 -12.66 -3.12 -7.17
C GLY A 34 -13.81 -3.27 -8.17
N ALA A 35 -15.04 -3.39 -7.68
CA ALA A 35 -16.21 -3.48 -8.55
C ALA A 35 -16.63 -2.11 -9.08
N THR A 36 -16.37 -1.05 -8.32
CA THR A 36 -16.75 0.34 -8.66
C THR A 36 -15.63 1.36 -8.44
N LEU A 37 -14.53 0.95 -7.80
CA LEU A 37 -13.42 1.80 -7.39
C LEU A 37 -12.09 1.14 -7.74
N SER A 38 -11.13 1.91 -8.24
CA SER A 38 -9.78 1.49 -8.55
C SER A 38 -8.80 2.26 -7.68
N ALA A 39 -8.04 1.58 -6.82
CA ALA A 39 -7.04 2.20 -5.97
C ALA A 39 -5.64 1.98 -6.52
N VAL A 40 -4.83 3.04 -6.56
CA VAL A 40 -3.42 2.99 -6.95
C VAL A 40 -2.56 3.08 -5.69
N ILE A 41 -1.75 2.05 -5.44
CA ILE A 41 -0.91 1.93 -4.24
C ILE A 41 0.55 1.79 -4.68
N ALA A 42 1.39 2.65 -4.13
CA ALA A 42 2.84 2.60 -4.24
C ALA A 42 3.42 2.03 -2.96
N TYR A 43 4.12 0.90 -3.05
CA TYR A 43 4.87 0.32 -1.95
C TYR A 43 6.36 0.50 -2.21
N GLU A 44 7.02 1.21 -1.30
CA GLU A 44 8.46 1.37 -1.30
C GLU A 44 9.02 0.65 -0.07
N ALA A 45 9.73 -0.44 -0.33
CA ALA A 45 10.56 -1.11 0.66
C ALA A 45 12.00 -0.63 0.49
N GLU A 46 12.46 0.23 1.39
CA GLU A 46 13.88 0.58 1.46
C GLU A 46 14.61 -0.51 2.23
N THR A 47 15.11 -1.53 1.53
CA THR A 47 16.12 -2.42 2.10
C THR A 47 17.46 -1.69 1.97
N ASP A 48 18.02 -1.09 3.03
CA ASP A 48 19.40 -0.59 2.95
C ASP A 48 20.27 -1.82 2.70
N GLU A 49 20.72 -1.94 1.45
CA GLU A 49 21.88 -2.71 1.08
C GLU A 49 23.05 -1.74 0.92
N ASP A 50 23.46 -1.10 2.01
CA ASP A 50 24.78 -0.48 2.10
C ASP A 50 25.17 -0.38 3.60
N ARG A 51 26.38 -0.59 4.08
CA ARG A 51 27.62 -1.22 3.65
C ARG A 51 28.57 -0.97 4.83
N ASP A 52 29.40 -1.94 5.19
CA ASP A 52 30.57 -1.75 6.08
C ASP A 52 30.28 -1.39 7.56
N ASP A 53 29.82 -2.33 8.40
CA ASP A 53 30.09 -2.20 9.84
C ASP A 53 30.37 -3.56 10.50
N TYR A 54 31.66 -3.82 10.66
CA TYR A 54 32.29 -5.05 11.11
C TYR A 54 31.93 -5.48 12.54
N TRP A 55 31.06 -4.77 13.29
CA TRP A 55 30.89 -5.05 14.71
C TRP A 55 29.50 -4.82 15.34
N THR A 56 28.46 -4.51 14.57
CA THR A 56 27.12 -4.29 15.15
C THR A 56 26.23 -5.55 14.98
N GLY A 57 25.71 -6.07 16.09
CA GLY A 57 25.11 -7.41 16.23
C GLY A 57 23.86 -7.74 15.38
N PRO A 58 23.26 -8.94 15.58
CA PRO A 58 22.19 -9.48 14.73
C PRO A 58 20.86 -8.77 15.00
N ALA A 59 20.74 -7.53 14.55
CA ALA A 59 19.47 -6.86 14.38
C ALA A 59 19.14 -6.98 12.90
N TRP A 60 18.16 -7.83 12.56
CA TRP A 60 17.45 -7.73 11.31
C TRP A 60 16.84 -6.33 11.26
N TRP A 61 17.56 -5.42 10.63
CA TRP A 61 17.07 -4.11 10.30
C TRP A 61 16.00 -4.37 9.24
N ALA A 62 14.73 -4.37 9.66
CA ALA A 62 13.64 -4.31 8.71
C ALA A 62 13.76 -2.92 8.08
N GLY A 63 14.17 -2.91 6.81
CA GLY A 63 14.09 -1.73 5.97
C GLY A 63 12.76 -1.02 6.17
N ARG A 64 12.75 0.31 6.18
CA ARG A 64 11.50 1.04 6.40
C ARG A 64 10.58 0.75 5.23
N GLU A 65 9.49 0.06 5.50
CA GLU A 65 8.42 -0.22 4.55
C GLU A 65 7.47 0.98 4.56
N THR A 66 7.41 1.72 3.45
CA THR A 66 6.47 2.83 3.24
C THR A 66 5.40 2.40 2.25
N VAL A 67 4.14 2.50 2.66
CA VAL A 67 3.00 2.37 1.76
C VAL A 67 2.39 3.75 1.53
N SER A 68 2.36 4.17 0.28
CA SER A 68 1.71 5.41 -0.17
C SER A 68 0.55 5.07 -1.10
N VAL A 69 -0.60 5.71 -0.90
CA VAL A 69 -1.77 5.55 -1.80
C VAL A 69 -1.82 6.79 -2.69
N GLU A 70 -1.65 6.60 -4.00
CA GLU A 70 -1.67 7.71 -4.97
C GLU A 70 -3.08 8.29 -5.16
N GLY A 71 -4.09 7.43 -5.13
CA GLY A 71 -5.48 7.85 -5.31
C GLY A 71 -6.43 6.68 -5.43
N VAL A 72 -7.72 6.98 -5.31
CA VAL A 72 -8.81 6.02 -5.52
C VAL A 72 -9.78 6.64 -6.50
N TYR A 73 -9.91 6.03 -7.67
CA TYR A 73 -10.74 6.51 -8.76
C TYR A 73 -12.01 5.69 -8.81
N ASN A 74 -13.16 6.32 -9.00
CA ASN A 74 -14.40 5.59 -9.30
C ASN A 74 -14.56 5.33 -10.81
N GLU A 75 -15.62 4.62 -11.18
CA GLU A 75 -15.95 4.31 -12.58
C GLU A 75 -16.10 5.57 -13.47
N ASP A 76 -16.49 6.71 -12.89
CA ASP A 76 -16.56 8.01 -13.55
C ASP A 76 -15.18 8.68 -13.72
N GLY A 77 -14.12 8.09 -13.15
CA GLY A 77 -12.76 8.66 -13.13
C GLY A 77 -12.57 9.79 -12.12
N ASP A 78 -13.54 10.00 -11.24
CA ASP A 78 -13.44 10.98 -10.16
C ASP A 78 -12.62 10.41 -9.00
N ASN A 79 -11.71 11.22 -8.48
CA ASN A 79 -10.82 10.80 -7.40
C ASN A 79 -11.51 10.99 -6.05
N ASP A 80 -11.98 9.88 -5.48
CA ASP A 80 -12.55 9.80 -4.14
C ASP A 80 -11.44 10.03 -3.10
N THR A 81 -11.16 11.30 -2.80
CA THR A 81 -10.11 11.71 -1.85
C THR A 81 -10.35 11.11 -0.46
N GLU A 82 -11.61 11.04 -0.01
CA GLU A 82 -11.98 10.40 1.26
C GLU A 82 -11.59 8.91 1.29
N ALA A 83 -11.72 8.22 0.15
CA ALA A 83 -11.38 6.82 0.00
C ALA A 83 -9.87 6.61 -0.02
N ALA A 84 -9.13 7.49 -0.72
CA ALA A 84 -7.67 7.48 -0.75
C ALA A 84 -7.07 7.73 0.64
N GLU A 85 -7.56 8.72 1.38
CA GLU A 85 -7.13 8.99 2.76
C GLU A 85 -7.44 7.81 3.69
N TRP A 86 -8.59 7.16 3.52
CA TRP A 86 -8.97 5.99 4.32
C TRP A 86 -8.06 4.80 4.05
N LEU A 87 -7.76 4.50 2.77
CA LEU A 87 -6.85 3.45 2.36
C LEU A 87 -5.42 3.72 2.85
N ALA A 88 -4.93 4.95 2.70
CA ALA A 88 -3.62 5.36 3.18
C ALA A 88 -3.48 5.14 4.69
N LYS A 89 -4.49 5.51 5.46
CA LYS A 89 -4.52 5.31 6.92
C LYS A 89 -4.69 3.85 7.36
N ARG A 90 -5.17 2.99 6.46
CA ARG A 90 -5.35 1.55 6.73
C ARG A 90 -4.09 0.75 6.42
N LEU A 91 -3.33 1.20 5.42
CA LEU A 91 -2.11 0.55 4.93
C LEU A 91 -0.83 1.04 5.64
N ASN A 92 -0.89 2.17 6.34
CA ASN A 92 0.18 2.77 7.16
C ASN A 92 -0.14 2.58 8.65
#